data_AF-A0A3P1UA84-F1
#
_entry.id   AF-A0A3P1UA84-F1
#
_cell.length_a   1.000
_cell.length_b   1.000
_cell.length_c   1.000
_cell.angle_alpha   90.00
_cell.angle_beta   90.00
_cell.angle_gamma   90.00
#
_symmetry.space_group_name_H-M   'P 1'
#
loop_
_entity.id
_entity.type
_entity.pdbx_description
1 polymer ?
#
loop_
_entity_poly.entity_id
_entity_poly.type
_entity_poly.pdbx_seq_one_letter_code
_entity_poly.pdbx_strand_id
1 'polypeptide(L)'
;MEQQSSYRALIRIPGLMPLICAATLSRLAGRMFILTLVLFLLARFSSPALAGWLTFAAIVPGLLVSPVAGVLLDRVGPTIAVRIDMIASATFIGAISIVGWLDWATPPVLLFLVILFSLAGPLGAAGTRTLLPRLVPSHALDRANALDTAIY
;
A
#
# COMPACT_ATOMS: atom_id res chain seq x y z
N MET A 1 -21.12 -20.17 26.97
CA MET A 1 -21.61 -18.78 27.09
C MET A 1 -20.74 -17.91 26.21
N GLU A 2 -21.06 -17.85 24.92
CA GLU A 2 -20.36 -16.97 23.99
C GLU A 2 -20.87 -15.54 24.21
N GLN A 3 -20.12 -14.73 24.96
CA GLN A 3 -20.38 -13.29 24.96
C GLN A 3 -20.25 -12.79 23.53
N GLN A 4 -21.39 -12.42 22.95
CA GLN A 4 -21.49 -11.75 21.66
C GLN A 4 -20.69 -10.43 21.73
N SER A 5 -19.40 -10.53 21.45
CA SER A 5 -18.51 -9.39 21.27
C SER A 5 -19.00 -8.64 20.02
N SER A 6 -19.74 -7.55 20.24
CA SER A 6 -20.26 -6.69 19.17
C SER A 6 -19.11 -6.04 18.39
N TYR A 7 -19.27 -5.70 17.10
CA TYR A 7 -18.29 -4.93 16.32
C TYR A 7 -17.86 -3.62 17.03
N ARG A 8 -18.73 -3.06 17.88
CA ARG A 8 -18.41 -1.92 18.75
C ARG A 8 -17.23 -2.19 19.69
N ALA A 9 -16.99 -3.43 20.08
CA ALA A 9 -15.86 -3.83 20.92
C ALA A 9 -14.52 -3.66 20.18
N LEU A 10 -14.48 -3.80 18.85
CA LEU A 10 -13.26 -3.56 18.07
C LEU A 10 -12.81 -2.09 18.14
N ILE A 11 -13.77 -1.15 18.16
CA ILE A 11 -13.49 0.30 18.27
C ILE A 11 -12.75 0.63 19.58
N ARG A 12 -12.94 -0.20 20.62
CA ARG A 12 -12.31 -0.02 21.93
C ARG A 12 -10.89 -0.57 22.02
N ILE A 13 -10.43 -1.33 21.03
CA ILE A 13 -9.07 -1.89 21.01
C ILE A 13 -8.07 -0.77 20.70
N PRO A 14 -7.13 -0.46 21.61
CA PRO A 14 -6.13 0.59 21.38
C PRO A 14 -5.31 0.31 20.12
N GLY A 15 -5.16 1.32 19.25
CA GLY A 15 -4.37 1.21 18.03
C GLY A 15 -5.06 0.51 16.85
N LEU A 16 -6.18 -0.19 17.05
CA LEU A 16 -6.88 -0.86 15.95
C LEU A 16 -7.50 0.13 14.96
N MET A 17 -8.23 1.13 15.43
CA MET A 17 -8.86 2.13 14.55
C MET A 17 -7.85 2.95 13.74
N PRO A 18 -6.74 3.46 14.33
CA PRO A 18 -5.66 4.06 13.56
C PRO A 18 -5.09 3.13 12.48
N LEU A 19 -4.87 1.84 12.81
CA LEU A 19 -4.38 0.86 11.83
C LEU A 19 -5.37 0.66 10.69
N ILE A 20 -6.66 0.49 11.00
CA ILE A 20 -7.72 0.31 10.02
C ILE A 20 -7.82 1.55 9.11
N CYS A 21 -7.84 2.76 9.66
CA CYS A 21 -7.86 3.98 8.86
C CYS A 21 -6.63 4.10 7.94
N ALA A 22 -5.43 3.82 8.48
CA ALA A 22 -4.20 3.85 7.69
C ALA A 22 -4.22 2.79 6.57
N ALA A 23 -4.69 1.58 6.86
CA ALA A 23 -4.83 0.50 5.90
C ALA A 23 -5.83 0.85 4.79
N THR A 24 -7.02 1.35 5.15
CA THR A 24 -8.03 1.78 4.18
C THR A 24 -7.50 2.88 3.26
N LEU A 25 -6.89 3.93 3.82
CA LEU A 25 -6.34 5.03 3.02
C LEU A 25 -5.18 4.58 2.13
N SER A 26 -4.28 3.75 2.65
CA SER A 26 -3.15 3.19 1.87
C SER A 26 -3.65 2.32 0.71
N ARG A 27 -4.61 1.43 0.95
CA ARG A 27 -5.21 0.58 -0.08
C ARG A 27 -5.94 1.39 -1.14
N LEU A 28 -6.76 2.35 -0.72
CA LEU A 28 -7.44 3.28 -1.63
C LEU A 28 -6.44 4.04 -2.50
N ALA A 29 -5.37 4.57 -1.90
CA ALA A 29 -4.30 5.26 -2.62
C ALA A 29 -3.62 4.34 -3.65
N GLY A 30 -3.31 3.09 -3.29
CA GLY A 30 -2.72 2.12 -4.23
C GLY A 30 -3.64 1.79 -5.41
N ARG A 31 -4.95 1.61 -5.16
CA ARG A 31 -5.94 1.37 -6.24
C ARG A 31 -6.08 2.59 -7.15
N MET A 32 -6.18 3.77 -6.56
CA MET A 32 -6.27 5.02 -7.31
C MET A 32 -5.00 5.28 -8.10
N PHE A 33 -3.82 5.00 -7.54
CA PHE A 33 -2.55 5.18 -8.23
C PHE A 33 -2.46 4.36 -9.51
N ILE A 34 -2.85 3.08 -9.51
CA ILE A 34 -2.84 2.27 -10.74
C ILE A 34 -3.82 2.84 -11.76
N LEU A 35 -5.04 3.19 -11.33
CA LEU A 35 -6.06 3.77 -12.21
C LEU A 35 -5.59 5.08 -12.83
N THR A 36 -5.12 6.02 -12.00
CA THR A 36 -4.69 7.34 -12.45
C THR A 36 -3.40 7.29 -13.24
N LEU A 37 -2.47 6.37 -12.93
CA LEU A 37 -1.28 6.14 -13.74
C LEU A 37 -1.65 5.76 -15.17
N VAL A 38 -2.57 4.81 -15.36
CA VAL A 38 -3.03 4.42 -16.71
C VAL A 38 -3.66 5.60 -17.44
N LEU A 39 -4.60 6.29 -16.79
CA LEU A 39 -5.28 7.45 -17.39
C LEU A 39 -4.30 8.57 -17.75
N PHE A 40 -3.34 8.86 -16.86
CA PHE A 40 -2.29 9.86 -17.06
C PHE A 40 -1.43 9.49 -18.26
N LEU A 41 -0.97 8.24 -18.37
CA LEU A 41 -0.10 7.81 -19.46
C LEU A 41 -0.82 7.80 -20.81
N LEU A 42 -2.09 7.40 -20.84
CA LEU A 42 -2.91 7.49 -22.05
C LEU A 42 -3.14 8.94 -22.47
N ALA A 43 -3.50 9.82 -21.54
CA ALA A 43 -3.71 11.23 -21.81
C ALA A 43 -2.42 11.94 -22.26
N ARG A 44 -1.26 11.57 -21.69
CA ARG A 44 0.01 12.25 -21.94
C ARG A 44 0.75 11.72 -23.18
N PHE A 45 0.77 10.41 -23.39
CA PHE A 45 1.60 9.77 -24.42
C PHE A 45 0.80 9.08 -25.51
N SER A 46 -0.54 8.97 -25.38
CA SER A 46 -1.40 8.26 -26.34
C SER A 46 -0.94 6.82 -26.65
N SER A 47 -0.26 6.17 -25.68
CA SER A 47 0.35 4.85 -25.88
C SER A 47 -0.15 3.84 -24.85
N PRO A 48 -1.07 2.94 -25.25
CA PRO A 48 -1.54 1.85 -24.40
C PRO A 48 -0.42 0.87 -24.00
N ALA A 49 0.55 0.65 -24.89
CA ALA A 49 1.69 -0.23 -24.60
C ALA A 49 2.56 0.34 -23.46
N LEU A 50 2.82 1.65 -23.47
CA LEU A 50 3.57 2.32 -22.42
C LEU A 50 2.81 2.27 -21.09
N ALA A 51 1.49 2.51 -21.11
CA ALA A 51 0.65 2.34 -19.92
C ALA A 51 0.78 0.93 -19.33
N GLY A 52 0.70 -0.11 -20.18
CA GLY A 52 0.87 -1.50 -19.75
C GLY A 52 2.24 -1.77 -19.10
N TRP A 53 3.33 -1.32 -19.71
CA TRP A 53 4.68 -1.51 -19.18
C TRP A 53 4.91 -0.78 -17.85
N LEU A 54 4.41 0.44 -17.70
CA LEU A 54 4.54 1.18 -16.43
C LEU A 54 3.63 0.59 -15.35
N THR A 55 2.43 0.13 -15.68
CA THR A 55 1.60 -0.62 -14.71
C THR A 55 2.28 -1.92 -14.29
N PHE A 56 2.91 -2.65 -15.21
CA PHE A 56 3.73 -3.82 -14.89
C PHE A 56 4.88 -3.45 -13.93
N ALA A 57 5.61 -2.36 -14.24
CA ALA A 57 6.69 -1.86 -13.40
C ALA A 57 6.22 -1.36 -12.02
N ALA A 58 4.96 -0.97 -11.87
CA ALA A 58 4.38 -0.58 -10.58
C ALA A 58 4.15 -1.77 -9.64
N ILE A 59 4.10 -2.99 -10.18
CA ILE A 59 3.68 -4.20 -9.43
C ILE A 59 4.83 -5.19 -9.30
N VAL A 60 5.46 -5.56 -10.42
CA VAL A 60 6.35 -6.72 -10.49
C VAL A 60 7.67 -6.56 -9.73
N PRO A 61 8.37 -5.41 -9.81
CA PRO A 61 9.60 -5.22 -9.04
C PRO A 61 9.39 -5.44 -7.53
N GLY A 62 8.32 -4.88 -6.97
CA GLY A 62 7.91 -5.11 -5.59
C GLY A 62 7.67 -6.58 -5.27
N LEU A 63 6.95 -7.28 -6.14
CA LEU A 63 6.69 -8.71 -5.96
C LEU A 63 7.99 -9.53 -5.92
N LEU A 64 8.96 -9.21 -6.80
CA LEU A 64 10.25 -9.88 -6.86
C LEU A 64 11.08 -9.68 -5.58
N VAL A 65 11.02 -8.49 -4.97
CA VAL A 65 11.74 -8.19 -3.73
C VAL A 65 10.96 -8.51 -2.46
N SER A 66 9.74 -9.06 -2.58
CA SER A 66 8.86 -9.31 -1.43
C SER A 66 9.47 -10.24 -0.36
N PRO A 67 10.27 -11.29 -0.67
CA PRO A 67 10.95 -12.07 0.36
C PRO A 67 12.00 -11.25 1.13
N VAL A 68 12.74 -10.40 0.42
CA VAL A 68 13.76 -9.52 1.02
C VAL A 68 13.09 -8.46 1.91
N ALA A 69 11.97 -7.91 1.45
CA ALA A 69 11.15 -7.00 2.23
C ALA A 69 10.60 -7.67 3.50
N GLY A 70 10.26 -8.96 3.45
CA GLY A 70 9.88 -9.75 4.63
C GLY A 70 11.03 -9.88 5.64
N VAL A 71 12.24 -10.19 5.19
CA VAL A 71 13.43 -10.22 6.06
C VAL A 71 13.70 -8.85 6.69
N LEU A 72 13.52 -7.77 5.92
CA LEU A 72 13.68 -6.41 6.43
C LEU A 72 12.59 -6.07 7.46
N LEU A 73 11.34 -6.41 7.18
CA LEU A 73 10.19 -6.27 8.07
C LEU A 73 10.46 -6.94 9.43
N ASP A 74 10.99 -8.16 9.41
CA ASP A 74 11.28 -8.92 10.64
C ASP A 74 12.37 -8.22 11.48
N ARG A 75 13.31 -7.51 10.84
CA ARG A 75 14.39 -6.79 11.53
C ARG A 75 13.96 -5.43 12.09
N VAL A 76 13.24 -4.63 11.30
CA VAL A 76 12.87 -3.25 11.70
C VAL A 76 11.53 -3.19 12.44
N GLY A 77 10.74 -4.26 12.37
CA GLY A 77 9.42 -4.34 12.96
C GLY A 77 8.31 -3.76 12.07
N PRO A 78 7.06 -4.22 12.28
CA PRO A 78 6.00 -3.99 11.31
C PRO A 78 5.48 -2.55 11.28
N THR A 79 5.52 -1.83 12.42
CA THR A 79 5.16 -0.40 12.45
C THR A 79 6.12 0.45 11.63
N ILE A 80 7.42 0.17 11.69
CA ILE A 80 8.43 0.92 10.95
C ILE A 80 8.32 0.59 9.46
N ALA A 81 8.13 -0.68 9.10
CA ALA A 81 7.93 -1.09 7.72
C ALA A 81 6.72 -0.40 7.05
N VAL A 82 5.56 -0.33 7.73
CA VAL A 82 4.39 0.42 7.22
C VAL A 82 4.71 1.89 7.04
N ARG A 83 5.41 2.53 7.98
CA ARG A 83 5.78 3.94 7.86
C ARG A 83 6.72 4.20 6.68
N ILE A 84 7.71 3.32 6.47
CA ILE A 84 8.63 3.41 5.34
C ILE A 84 7.85 3.34 4.02
N ASP A 85 6.96 2.35 3.89
CA ASP A 85 6.13 2.22 2.70
C ASP A 85 5.25 3.46 2.47
N MET A 86 4.53 3.94 3.49
CA MET A 86 3.66 5.11 3.33
C MET A 86 4.43 6.37 2.93
N ILE A 87 5.60 6.61 3.54
CA ILE A 87 6.44 7.76 3.20
C ILE A 87 6.96 7.62 1.77
N ALA A 88 7.54 6.46 1.43
CA ALA A 88 8.07 6.20 0.09
C ALA A 88 6.98 6.34 -0.98
N SER A 89 5.81 5.72 -0.75
CA SER A 89 4.65 5.81 -1.63
C SER A 89 4.19 7.25 -1.84
N ALA A 90 4.01 8.03 -0.77
CA ALA A 90 3.64 9.43 -0.88
C ALA A 90 4.70 10.26 -1.63
N THR A 91 5.97 10.02 -1.36
CA THR A 91 7.09 10.70 -2.04
C THR A 91 7.10 10.40 -3.54
N PHE A 92 7.00 9.14 -3.94
CA PHE A 92 7.09 8.78 -5.36
C PHE A 92 5.83 9.16 -6.13
N ILE A 93 4.63 9.02 -5.55
CA ILE A 93 3.39 9.52 -6.16
C ILE A 93 3.45 11.05 -6.31
N GLY A 94 3.92 11.75 -5.28
CA GLY A 94 4.13 13.20 -5.32
C GLY A 94 5.14 13.60 -6.40
N ALA A 95 6.27 12.89 -6.50
CA ALA A 95 7.27 13.13 -7.53
C ALA A 95 6.72 12.91 -8.95
N ILE A 96 5.98 11.81 -9.18
CA ILE A 96 5.29 11.54 -10.46
C ILE A 96 4.32 12.68 -10.80
N SER A 97 3.55 13.15 -9.82
CA SER A 97 2.60 14.26 -10.01
C SER A 97 3.32 15.57 -10.36
N ILE A 98 4.43 15.87 -9.68
CA ILE A 98 5.22 17.08 -9.91
C ILE A 98 5.87 17.05 -11.30
N VAL A 99 6.51 15.95 -11.70
CA VAL A 99 7.11 15.87 -13.05
C VAL A 99 6.04 15.87 -14.14
N GLY A 100 4.86 15.33 -13.86
CA GLY A 100 3.69 15.42 -14.73
C GLY A 100 3.21 16.86 -14.92
N TRP A 101 3.14 17.63 -13.83
CA TRP A 101 2.73 19.03 -13.86
C TRP A 101 3.79 19.92 -14.55
N LEU A 102 5.07 19.70 -14.29
CA LEU A 102 6.16 20.48 -14.89
C LEU A 102 6.47 20.11 -16.34
N ASP A 103 5.66 19.26 -16.98
CA ASP A 103 5.88 18.74 -18.33
C ASP A 103 7.19 17.96 -18.52
N TRP A 104 7.88 17.58 -17.42
CA TRP A 104 9.12 16.81 -17.40
C TRP A 104 8.91 15.30 -17.38
N ALA A 105 7.66 14.85 -17.41
CA ALA A 105 7.28 13.47 -17.49
C ALA A 105 7.76 12.85 -18.82
N THR A 106 8.94 12.21 -18.76
CA THR A 106 9.44 11.35 -19.83
C THR A 106 9.29 9.88 -19.44
N PRO A 107 9.17 8.95 -20.42
CA PRO A 107 8.99 7.54 -20.11
C PRO A 107 10.08 6.94 -19.18
N PRO A 108 11.39 7.26 -19.35
CA PRO A 108 12.41 6.75 -18.45
C PRO A 108 12.29 7.27 -17.01
N VAL A 109 11.95 8.56 -16.84
CA VAL A 109 11.76 9.17 -15.51
C VAL A 109 10.59 8.53 -14.79
N LEU A 110 9.46 8.37 -15.50
CA LEU A 110 8.27 7.74 -14.92
C LEU A 110 8.53 6.27 -14.58
N LEU A 111 9.18 5.53 -15.47
CA LEU A 111 9.55 4.14 -15.22
C LEU A 111 10.41 4.01 -13.95
N PHE A 112 11.42 4.87 -13.80
CA PHE A 112 12.28 4.88 -12.62
C PHE A 112 11.49 5.13 -11.33
N LEU A 113 10.66 6.19 -11.29
CA LEU A 113 9.85 6.53 -10.11
C LEU A 113 8.84 5.43 -9.77
N VAL A 114 8.22 4.83 -10.78
CA VAL A 114 7.25 3.75 -10.60
C VAL A 114 7.92 2.46 -10.09
N ILE A 115 9.13 2.14 -10.54
CA ILE A 115 9.91 1.03 -9.98
C ILE A 115 10.21 1.29 -8.51
N LEU A 116 10.68 2.49 -8.15
CA LEU A 116 10.97 2.83 -6.75
C LEU A 116 9.73 2.74 -5.87
N PHE A 117 8.58 3.22 -6.36
CA PHE A 117 7.28 3.01 -5.71
C PHE A 117 7.00 1.52 -5.48
N SER A 118 7.18 0.69 -6.51
CA SER A 118 6.91 -0.74 -6.44
C SER A 118 7.75 -1.45 -5.37
N LEU A 119 9.03 -1.09 -5.24
CA LEU A 119 9.96 -1.72 -4.30
C LEU A 119 9.57 -1.50 -2.82
N ALA A 120 8.87 -0.42 -2.50
CA ALA A 120 8.43 -0.12 -1.14
C ALA A 120 7.15 -0.87 -0.73
N GLY A 121 6.26 -1.11 -1.69
CA GLY A 121 4.92 -1.66 -1.48
C GLY A 121 4.83 -2.92 -0.60
N PRO A 122 5.70 -3.94 -0.76
CA PRO A 122 5.66 -5.14 0.06
C PRO A 122 5.79 -4.89 1.57
N LEU A 123 6.54 -3.85 1.98
CA LEU A 123 6.75 -3.52 3.40
C LEU A 123 5.45 -3.11 4.08
N GLY A 124 4.63 -2.29 3.41
CA GLY A 124 3.33 -1.87 3.92
C GLY A 124 2.33 -3.02 4.00
N ALA A 125 2.19 -3.77 2.90
CA ALA A 125 1.26 -4.89 2.83
C ALA A 125 1.54 -5.98 3.87
N ALA A 126 2.81 -6.36 4.05
CA ALA A 126 3.22 -7.35 5.04
C ALA A 126 3.16 -6.77 6.47
N GLY A 127 3.53 -5.51 6.66
CA GLY A 127 3.49 -4.83 7.95
C GLY A 127 2.07 -4.72 8.51
N THR A 128 1.09 -4.30 7.72
CA THR A 128 -0.33 -4.21 8.16
C THR A 128 -0.88 -5.58 8.56
N ARG A 129 -0.60 -6.62 7.75
CA ARG A 129 -1.01 -8.02 8.05
C ARG A 129 -0.35 -8.57 9.31
N THR A 130 0.86 -8.09 9.64
CA THR A 130 1.58 -8.48 10.86
C THR A 130 1.11 -7.72 12.09
N LEU A 131 0.68 -6.46 11.94
CA LEU A 131 0.19 -5.63 13.05
C LEU A 131 -1.20 -6.05 13.54
N LEU A 132 -2.10 -6.42 12.63
CA LEU A 132 -3.48 -6.75 12.96
C LEU A 132 -3.60 -7.81 14.09
N PRO A 133 -2.99 -9.00 13.98
CA PRO A 133 -3.08 -10.01 15.03
C PRO A 133 -2.28 -9.66 16.30
N ARG A 134 -1.34 -8.71 16.25
CA ARG A 134 -0.59 -8.24 17.43
C ARG A 134 -1.38 -7.26 18.29
N LEU A 135 -2.35 -6.55 17.71
CA LEU A 135 -3.19 -5.58 18.41
C LEU A 135 -4.49 -6.18 18.96
N VAL A 136 -4.95 -7.28 18.37
CA VAL A 136 -6.28 -7.84 18.62
C VAL A 136 -6.17 -9.10 19.50
N PRO A 137 -6.94 -9.20 20.60
CA PRO A 137 -6.97 -10.42 21.40
C PRO A 137 -7.58 -11.59 20.63
N SER A 138 -7.17 -12.83 20.95
CA SER A 138 -7.49 -14.03 20.15
C SER A 138 -8.98 -14.22 19.85
N HIS A 139 -9.86 -13.90 20.80
CA HIS A 139 -11.31 -14.04 20.66
C HIS A 139 -11.96 -13.01 19.70
N ALA A 140 -11.23 -11.98 19.28
CA ALA A 140 -11.69 -10.92 18.39
C ALA A 140 -11.05 -10.98 17.00
N LEU A 141 -10.11 -11.92 16.77
CA LEU A 141 -9.37 -12.05 15.50
C LEU A 141 -10.29 -12.27 14.30
N ASP A 142 -11.29 -13.14 14.40
CA ASP A 142 -12.21 -13.42 13.28
C ASP A 142 -12.95 -12.16 12.82
N ARG A 143 -13.41 -11.34 13.77
CA ARG A 143 -14.10 -10.07 13.46
C ARG A 143 -13.14 -9.01 12.94
N ALA A 144 -11.92 -8.95 13.47
CA ALA A 144 -10.89 -8.05 12.98
C ALA A 144 -10.48 -8.40 11.54
N ASN A 145 -10.34 -9.69 11.22
CA ASN A 145 -10.09 -10.17 9.87
C ASN A 145 -11.27 -9.88 8.93
N ALA A 146 -12.51 -10.05 9.40
CA ALA A 146 -13.70 -9.68 8.63
C ALA A 146 -13.75 -8.18 8.34
N LEU A 147 -13.41 -7.34 9.32
CA LEU A 147 -13.28 -5.88 9.13
C LEU A 147 -12.16 -5.53 8.14
N ASP A 148 -10.98 -6.16 8.27
CA ASP A 148 -9.85 -5.94 7.37
C ASP A 148 -10.17 -6.37 5.93
N THR A 149 -10.97 -7.42 5.77
CA THR A 149 -11.43 -7.90 4.45
C THR A 149 -12.43 -6.93 3.83
N ALA A 150 -13.32 -6.34 4.63
CA ALA A 150 -14.32 -5.37 4.14
C ALA A 150 -13.70 -4.09 3.57
N ILE A 151 -12.44 -3.80 3.89
CA ILE A 151 -11.69 -2.61 3.45
C ILE A 151 -10.57 -2.95 2.43
N TYR A 152 -10.54 -4.16 1.87
CA TYR A 152 -9.52 -4.62 0.90
C TYR A 152 -9.96 -4.43 -0.57
#